data_AF-A0A2I9D085-F1
#
_entry.id   AF-A0A2I9D085-F1
#
_cell.length_a   1.000
_cell.length_b   1.000
_cell.length_c   1.000
_cell.angle_alpha   90.00
_cell.angle_beta   90.00
_cell.angle_gamma   90.00
#
_symmetry.space_group_name_H-M   'P 1'
#
loop_
_entity.id
_entity.type
_entity.pdbx_description
1 polymer ?
#
loop_
_entity_poly.entity_id
_entity_poly.type
_entity_poly.pdbx_seq_one_letter_code
_entity_poly.pdbx_strand_id
1 'polypeptide(L)'
;MTAPLHPTEEATLQDLLERYATLRDTLQGLEVERDALAAQIKAALASGARAETDLYRAELKVSRRVEYPVDHFRDVFGDAAALEVAVIDRKKAETLAKSGDLDPERLRELAVVKETQSLVLIPKTR
;
A
#
# COMPACT_ATOMS: atom_id res chain seq x y z
N MET A 1 42.68 11.73 1.63
CA MET A 1 42.65 12.92 2.51
C MET A 1 41.36 13.65 2.19
N THR A 2 40.41 13.58 3.12
CA THR A 2 39.07 14.16 3.02
C THR A 2 39.20 15.67 3.05
N ALA A 3 38.76 16.36 2.00
CA ALA A 3 38.65 17.80 2.02
C ALA A 3 37.61 18.19 3.10
N PRO A 4 37.93 19.09 4.04
CA PRO A 4 36.97 19.57 5.01
C PRO A 4 35.93 20.41 4.28
N LEU A 5 34.66 20.00 4.34
CA LEU A 5 33.54 20.85 3.94
C LEU A 5 33.48 22.02 4.93
N HIS A 6 33.80 23.21 4.42
CA HIS A 6 33.80 24.48 5.14
C HIS A 6 32.38 24.89 5.60
N PRO A 7 32.28 25.81 6.57
CA PRO A 7 31.18 25.93 7.52
C PRO A 7 30.00 26.74 6.98
N THR A 8 28.77 26.33 7.34
CA THR A 8 27.56 27.18 7.47
C THR A 8 27.49 28.45 6.61
N GLU A 9 27.46 28.32 5.28
CA GLU A 9 26.65 29.25 4.49
C GLU A 9 25.20 28.77 4.66
N GLU A 10 24.33 29.63 5.18
CA GLU A 10 22.90 29.34 5.18
C GLU A 10 22.46 29.17 3.73
N ALA A 11 22.20 27.93 3.33
CA ALA A 11 21.74 27.59 1.99
C ALA A 11 20.55 28.49 1.64
N THR A 12 20.58 29.11 0.47
CA THR A 12 19.50 30.01 0.06
C THR A 12 18.21 29.21 -0.10
N LEU A 13 17.06 29.88 -0.10
CA LEU A 13 15.78 29.20 -0.37
C LEU A 13 15.79 28.42 -1.69
N GLN A 14 16.49 28.94 -2.71
CA GLN A 14 16.63 28.27 -4.00
C GLN A 14 17.48 27.01 -3.89
N ASP A 15 18.60 27.05 -3.15
CA ASP A 15 19.45 25.88 -2.92
C ASP A 15 18.70 24.79 -2.13
N LEU A 16 17.91 25.19 -1.14
CA LEU A 16 17.05 24.28 -0.37
C LEU A 16 15.98 23.63 -1.26
N LEU A 17 15.34 24.40 -2.14
CA LEU A 17 14.33 23.89 -3.06
C LEU A 17 14.93 22.92 -4.08
N GLU A 18 16.10 23.25 -4.65
CA GLU A 18 16.81 22.39 -5.60
C GLU A 18 17.18 21.05 -4.95
N ARG A 19 17.73 21.10 -3.73
CA ARG A 19 18.06 19.89 -2.97
C ARG A 19 16.81 19.08 -2.64
N TYR A 20 15.73 19.74 -2.25
CA TYR A 20 14.46 19.07 -1.98
C TYR A 20 13.89 18.37 -3.22
N ALA A 21 13.86 19.06 -4.37
CA ALA A 21 13.39 18.51 -5.63
C ALA A 21 14.21 17.30 -6.07
N THR A 22 15.54 17.40 -5.97
CA THR A 22 16.46 16.30 -6.27
C THR A 22 16.18 15.07 -5.40
N LEU A 23 16.01 15.27 -4.08
CA LEU A 23 15.69 14.18 -3.16
C LEU A 23 14.33 13.56 -3.48
N ARG A 24 13.31 14.38 -3.75
CA ARG A 24 11.97 13.90 -4.13
C ARG A 24 12.04 13.02 -5.38
N ASP A 25 12.70 13.50 -6.43
CA ASP A 25 12.76 12.80 -7.71
C ASP A 25 13.60 11.52 -7.62
N THR A 26 14.68 11.55 -6.83
CA THR A 26 15.47 10.36 -6.53
C THR A 26 14.65 9.32 -5.78
N LEU A 27 13.94 9.73 -4.72
CA LEU A 27 13.08 8.83 -3.96
C LEU A 27 11.99 8.23 -4.86
N GLN A 28 11.35 9.04 -5.71
CA GLN A 28 10.34 8.55 -6.64
C GLN A 28 10.92 7.54 -7.65
N GLY A 29 12.12 7.80 -8.18
CA GLY A 29 12.81 6.85 -9.05
C GLY A 29 13.11 5.52 -8.36
N LEU A 30 13.62 5.58 -7.12
CA LEU A 30 13.89 4.40 -6.30
C LEU A 30 12.62 3.62 -5.94
N GLU A 31 11.50 4.30 -5.70
CA GLU A 31 10.20 3.66 -5.45
C GLU A 31 9.71 2.88 -6.68
N VAL A 32 9.82 3.47 -7.87
CA VAL A 32 9.45 2.80 -9.13
C VAL A 32 10.31 1.56 -9.37
N GLU A 33 11.63 1.67 -9.19
CA GLU A 33 12.54 0.54 -9.35
C GLU A 33 12.26 -0.56 -8.32
N ARG A 34 12.09 -0.19 -7.05
CA ARG A 34 11.71 -1.11 -5.96
C ARG A 34 10.43 -1.85 -6.30
N ASP A 35 9.42 -1.17 -6.81
CA ASP A 35 8.12 -1.78 -7.12
C ASP A 35 8.22 -2.73 -8.32
N ALA A 36 9.02 -2.39 -9.33
CA ALA A 36 9.33 -3.29 -10.45
C ALA A 36 10.06 -4.56 -9.99
N LEU A 37 11.07 -4.42 -9.11
CA LEU A 37 11.77 -5.56 -8.51
C LEU A 37 10.82 -6.41 -7.67
N ALA A 38 9.97 -5.77 -6.85
CA ALA A 38 9.01 -6.47 -6.02
C ALA A 38 8.03 -7.31 -6.87
N ALA A 39 7.56 -6.79 -8.00
CA ALA A 39 6.68 -7.53 -8.91
C ALA A 39 7.36 -8.81 -9.45
N GLN A 40 8.63 -8.71 -9.87
CA GLN A 40 9.41 -9.86 -10.36
C GLN A 40 9.65 -10.90 -9.26
N ILE A 41 10.04 -10.45 -8.06
CA ILE A 41 10.25 -11.34 -6.91
C ILE A 41 8.95 -12.05 -6.55
N LYS A 42 7.81 -11.33 -6.50
CA LYS A 42 6.52 -11.93 -6.22
C LYS A 42 6.16 -13.02 -7.22
N ALA A 43 6.36 -12.77 -8.51
CA ALA A 43 6.10 -13.77 -9.55
C ALA A 43 6.96 -15.03 -9.36
N ALA A 44 8.25 -14.87 -9.07
CA ALA A 44 9.15 -15.99 -8.81
C ALA A 44 8.77 -16.78 -7.54
N LEU A 45 8.43 -16.09 -6.44
CA LEU A 45 7.97 -16.74 -5.21
C LEU A 45 6.65 -17.49 -5.43
N ALA A 46 5.72 -16.93 -6.21
CA ALA A 46 4.47 -17.57 -6.56
C ALA A 46 4.67 -18.85 -7.42
N SER A 47 5.75 -18.92 -8.21
CA SER A 47 6.15 -20.15 -8.91
C SER A 47 6.96 -21.13 -8.05
N GLY A 48 7.07 -20.89 -6.73
CA GLY A 48 7.75 -21.77 -5.78
C GLY A 48 9.24 -21.51 -5.61
N ALA A 49 9.80 -20.45 -6.19
CA ALA A 49 11.19 -20.07 -5.95
C ALA A 49 11.39 -19.63 -4.49
N ARG A 50 12.66 -19.62 -4.06
CA ARG A 50 13.08 -19.07 -2.77
C ARG A 50 14.16 -18.04 -3.00
N ALA A 51 14.04 -16.89 -2.36
CA ALA A 51 15.03 -15.82 -2.42
C ALA A 51 15.44 -15.41 -1.01
N GLU A 52 16.75 -15.32 -0.79
CA GLU A 52 17.33 -14.84 0.46
C GLU A 52 18.65 -14.12 0.20
N THR A 53 18.96 -13.17 1.07
CA THR A 53 20.27 -12.53 1.20
C THR A 53 20.94 -13.00 2.50
N ASP A 54 22.08 -12.41 2.83
CA ASP A 54 22.74 -12.64 4.12
C ASP A 54 21.88 -12.19 5.31
N LEU A 55 21.01 -11.18 5.10
CA LEU A 55 20.24 -10.55 6.16
C LEU A 55 18.75 -10.92 6.14
N TYR A 56 18.19 -11.24 4.97
CA TYR A 56 16.75 -11.36 4.80
C TYR A 56 16.35 -12.61 4.00
N ARG A 57 15.16 -13.13 4.28
CA ARG A 57 14.43 -14.09 3.46
C ARG A 57 13.20 -13.40 2.89
N ALA A 58 12.95 -13.55 1.60
CA ALA A 58 11.76 -13.03 0.97
C ALA A 58 10.60 -14.04 1.08
N GLU A 59 9.42 -13.57 1.50
CA GLU A 59 8.20 -14.37 1.59
C GLU A 59 7.00 -13.63 1.01
N LEU A 60 6.02 -14.39 0.52
CA LEU A 60 4.71 -13.87 0.14
C LEU A 60 3.76 -13.99 1.31
N LYS A 61 3.35 -12.84 1.86
CA LYS A 61 2.27 -12.80 2.83
C LYS A 61 0.95 -12.66 2.08
N VAL A 62 0.13 -13.69 2.14
CA VAL A 62 -1.25 -13.65 1.65
C VAL A 62 -2.10 -12.99 2.72
N SER A 63 -2.76 -11.88 2.37
CA SER A 63 -3.80 -11.28 3.21
C SER A 63 -5.14 -11.31 2.50
N ARG A 64 -6.18 -11.67 3.23
CA ARG A 64 -7.56 -11.62 2.75
C ARG A 64 -8.17 -10.27 3.11
N ARG A 65 -8.54 -9.48 2.10
CA ARG A 65 -9.29 -8.24 2.30
C ARG A 65 -10.72 -8.46 1.82
N VAL A 66 -11.68 -8.06 2.63
CA VAL A 66 -13.08 -7.97 2.21
C VAL A 66 -13.27 -6.62 1.54
N GLU A 67 -13.78 -6.65 0.32
CA GLU A 67 -14.17 -5.47 -0.46
C GLU A 67 -15.66 -5.58 -0.79
N TYR A 68 -16.33 -4.43 -0.91
CA TYR A 68 -17.71 -4.36 -1.38
C TYR A 68 -17.70 -3.62 -2.72
N PRO A 69 -18.02 -4.29 -3.85
CA PRO A 69 -18.01 -3.66 -5.17
C PRO A 69 -19.01 -2.49 -5.25
N VAL A 70 -18.58 -1.36 -5.80
CA VAL A 70 -19.37 -0.11 -5.81
C VAL A 70 -20.68 -0.25 -6.56
N ASP A 71 -20.66 -0.90 -7.73
CA ASP A 71 -21.85 -1.06 -8.54
C ASP A 71 -22.90 -1.90 -7.80
N HIS A 72 -22.50 -3.06 -7.28
CA HIS A 72 -23.39 -3.92 -6.49
C HIS A 72 -23.86 -3.27 -5.17
N PHE A 73 -23.00 -2.50 -4.51
CA PHE A 73 -23.35 -1.79 -3.28
C PHE A 73 -24.38 -0.69 -3.56
N ARG A 74 -24.20 0.07 -4.64
CA ARG A 74 -25.16 1.09 -5.09
C ARG A 74 -26.49 0.47 -5.48
N ASP A 75 -26.50 -0.69 -6.14
CA ASP A 75 -27.73 -1.38 -6.53
C ASP A 75 -28.56 -1.84 -5.31
N VAL A 76 -27.90 -2.24 -4.23
CA VAL A 76 -28.57 -2.79 -3.03
C VAL A 76 -28.92 -1.72 -1.99
N PHE A 77 -28.04 -0.74 -1.78
CA PHE A 77 -28.16 0.28 -0.73
C PHE A 77 -28.44 1.70 -1.25
N GLY A 78 -28.44 1.88 -2.57
CA GLY A 78 -28.73 3.16 -3.21
C GLY A 78 -27.53 4.10 -3.29
N ASP A 79 -27.68 5.15 -4.09
CA ASP A 79 -26.60 6.09 -4.41
C ASP A 79 -26.21 6.98 -3.22
N ALA A 80 -27.18 7.34 -2.35
CA ALA A 80 -26.91 8.11 -1.14
C ALA A 80 -25.94 7.39 -0.20
N ALA A 81 -26.18 6.09 0.04
CA ALA A 81 -25.30 5.27 0.86
C ALA A 81 -23.91 5.08 0.21
N ALA A 82 -23.86 4.91 -1.13
CA ALA A 82 -22.60 4.80 -1.85
C ALA A 82 -21.74 6.08 -1.79
N LEU A 83 -22.39 7.25 -1.76
CA LEU A 83 -21.71 8.55 -1.64
C LEU A 83 -21.09 8.75 -0.24
N GLU A 84 -21.79 8.35 0.83
CA GLU A 84 -21.32 8.51 2.21
C GLU A 84 -20.02 7.72 2.50
N VAL A 85 -19.82 6.59 1.82
CA VAL A 85 -18.59 5.80 1.98
C VAL A 85 -17.39 6.41 1.24
N ALA A 86 -17.61 7.20 0.17
CA ALA A 86 -16.64 7.91 -0.71
C ALA A 86 -15.57 7.04 -1.41
N VAL A 87 -15.09 5.99 -0.75
CA VAL A 87 -14.39 4.81 -1.26
C VAL A 87 -14.91 3.71 -0.36
N ILE A 88 -15.47 2.62 -0.90
CA ILE A 88 -16.08 1.59 -0.06
C ILE A 88 -15.00 0.83 0.72
N ASP A 89 -14.64 1.40 1.87
CA ASP A 89 -13.77 0.82 2.86
C ASP A 89 -14.65 -0.02 3.78
N ARG A 90 -14.23 -1.28 3.97
CA ARG A 90 -14.83 -2.22 4.90
C ARG A 90 -15.17 -1.59 6.24
N LYS A 91 -14.26 -0.80 6.81
CA LYS A 91 -14.41 -0.22 8.14
C LYS A 91 -15.59 0.75 8.20
N LYS A 92 -15.77 1.58 7.16
CA LYS A 92 -16.88 2.55 7.09
C LYS A 92 -18.23 1.86 6.86
N ALA A 93 -18.28 0.88 5.96
CA ALA A 93 -19.51 0.12 5.72
C ALA A 93 -19.94 -0.69 6.96
N GLU A 94 -19.00 -1.28 7.69
CA GLU A 94 -19.28 -1.94 8.97
C GLU A 94 -19.76 -0.95 10.05
N THR A 95 -19.28 0.29 10.06
CA THR A 95 -19.76 1.33 10.97
C THR A 95 -21.21 1.72 10.66
N LEU A 96 -21.57 1.91 9.39
CA LEU A 96 -22.94 2.23 8.97
C LEU A 96 -23.92 1.08 9.24
N ALA A 97 -23.49 -0.18 9.08
CA ALA A 97 -24.30 -1.33 9.48
C ALA A 97 -24.52 -1.39 11.00
N LYS A 98 -23.55 -0.91 11.80
CA LYS A 98 -23.68 -0.84 13.26
C LYS A 98 -24.55 0.31 13.73
N SER A 99 -24.62 1.42 13.01
CA SER A 99 -25.52 2.54 13.30
C SER A 99 -26.96 2.28 12.87
N GLY A 100 -27.20 1.22 12.09
CA GLY A 100 -28.53 0.84 11.58
C GLY A 100 -28.88 1.48 10.24
N ASP A 101 -27.94 2.21 9.63
CA ASP A 101 -28.11 2.86 8.32
C ASP A 101 -27.99 1.86 7.16
N LEU A 102 -27.36 0.69 7.41
CA LEU A 102 -27.28 -0.42 6.45
C LEU A 102 -27.74 -1.73 7.09
N ASP A 103 -28.39 -2.57 6.28
CA ASP A 103 -28.71 -3.95 6.65
C ASP A 103 -27.43 -4.82 6.72
N PRO A 104 -27.07 -5.35 7.90
CA PRO A 104 -25.86 -6.15 8.09
C PRO A 104 -25.90 -7.50 7.38
N GLU A 105 -27.09 -8.06 7.08
CA GLU A 105 -27.20 -9.34 6.38
C GLU A 105 -26.89 -9.16 4.89
N ARG A 106 -27.54 -8.18 4.25
CA ARG A 106 -27.26 -7.79 2.86
C ARG A 106 -25.81 -7.34 2.66
N LEU A 107 -25.22 -6.67 3.64
CA LEU A 107 -23.83 -6.24 3.56
C LEU A 107 -22.88 -7.45 3.48
N ARG A 108 -23.16 -8.53 4.20
CA ARG A 108 -22.35 -9.77 4.16
C ARG A 108 -22.46 -10.48 2.81
N GLU A 109 -23.61 -10.43 2.15
CA GLU A 109 -23.81 -11.04 0.82
C GLU A 109 -23.00 -10.33 -0.27
N LEU A 110 -22.74 -9.03 -0.11
CA LEU A 110 -21.95 -8.22 -1.03
C LEU A 110 -20.44 -8.30 -0.79
N ALA A 111 -20.01 -8.96 0.29
CA ALA A 111 -18.61 -9.10 0.66
C ALA A 111 -17.85 -9.97 -0.35
N VAL A 112 -16.95 -9.37 -1.12
CA VAL A 112 -16.00 -10.10 -1.96
C VAL A 112 -14.67 -10.20 -1.22
N VAL A 113 -14.24 -11.43 -0.92
CA VAL A 113 -12.91 -11.69 -0.36
C VAL A 113 -11.90 -11.68 -1.50
N LYS A 114 -11.04 -10.66 -1.54
CA LYS A 114 -9.88 -10.64 -2.42
C LYS A 114 -8.64 -11.07 -1.65
N GLU A 115 -7.93 -12.04 -2.20
CA GLU A 115 -6.59 -12.40 -1.74
C GLU A 115 -5.58 -11.43 -2.36
N THR A 116 -4.89 -10.68 -1.50
CA THR A 116 -3.79 -9.80 -1.92
C THR A 116 -2.48 -10.39 -1.41
N GLN A 117 -1.48 -10.44 -2.28
CA GLN A 117 -0.15 -10.91 -1.92
C GLN A 117 0.81 -9.74 -1.76
N SER A 118 1.39 -9.60 -0.57
CA SER A 118 2.45 -8.65 -0.28
C SER A 118 3.80 -9.36 -0.16
N LEU A 119 4.83 -8.73 -0.70
CA LEU A 119 6.21 -9.19 -0.53
C LEU A 119 6.68 -8.68 0.83
N VAL A 120 7.16 -9.59 1.67
CA VAL A 120 7.73 -9.25 2.98
C VAL A 120 9.15 -9.77 3.09
N LEU A 121 10.01 -9.02 3.78
CA LEU A 121 11.37 -9.42 4.10
C LEU A 121 11.43 -9.85 5.56
N ILE A 122 11.67 -11.14 5.78
CA ILE A 122 11.83 -11.72 7.11
C ILE A 122 13.32 -11.71 7.48
N PRO A 123 13.73 -11.07 8.58
CA PRO A 123 15.12 -11.09 9.03
C PRO A 123 15.58 -12.52 9.30
N LYS A 124 16.78 -12.87 8.83
CA LYS A 124 17.47 -14.08 9.26
C LYS A 124 18.12 -13.75 10.60
N THR A 125 17.42 -14.04 11.70
CA THR A 125 17.99 -13.90 13.06
C THR A 125 19.40 -14.50 13.10
N ARG A 126 20.36 -13.71 13.60
CA ARG A 126 21.65 -14.25 14.04
C ARG A 126 21.49 -14.91 15.40
#